data_AF-A0AAW2FLF7-F1
#
_entry.id   AF-A0AAW2FLF7-F1
#
_cell.length_a   1.000
_cell.length_b   1.000
_cell.length_c   1.000
_cell.angle_alpha   90.00
_cell.angle_beta   90.00
_cell.angle_gamma   90.00
#
_symmetry.space_group_name_H-M   'P 1'
#
loop_
_entity.id
_entity.type
_entity.pdbx_description
1 polymer ?
#
loop_
_entity_poly.entity_id
_entity_poly.type
_entity_poly.pdbx_seq_one_letter_code
_entity_poly.pdbx_strand_id
1 'polypeptide(L)'
;MAQSRLEKIGTIYTRVSSLLKCKALKEEDMPVWMAIYEAFPPKYEPRFDRRLPKKDIKPIFYIEDLIRVRFYKDQRFIPATNLAKEDVKSATQNFLIMYETIRKEGFSEDSAYERAMRQYTSKVEAKFQARKENELFRDS
;
A
#
# COMPACT_ATOMS: atom_id res chain seq x y z
N MET A 1 -2.01 35.44 31.46
CA MET A 1 -1.46 34.08 31.26
C MET A 1 -0.16 34.20 30.46
N ALA A 2 0.95 33.72 30.99
CA ALA A 2 2.22 33.72 30.27
C ALA A 2 2.18 32.64 29.17
N GLN A 3 2.11 33.06 27.90
CA GLN A 3 2.13 32.16 26.75
C GLN A 3 3.41 32.40 25.94
N SER A 4 4.10 31.34 25.56
CA SER A 4 5.26 31.42 24.67
C SER A 4 4.85 31.13 23.21
N ARG A 5 5.18 32.05 22.29
CA ARG A 5 4.96 31.90 20.84
C ARG A 5 6.24 31.63 20.04
N LEU A 6 7.34 31.29 20.72
CA LEU A 6 8.64 31.07 20.09
C LEU A 6 8.72 29.67 19.46
N GLU A 7 8.38 29.55 18.18
CA GLU A 7 8.34 28.29 17.43
C GLU A 7 9.71 27.75 17.05
N LYS A 8 10.71 28.63 16.89
CA LYS A 8 12.08 28.25 16.51
C LYS A 8 12.97 27.82 17.68
N ILE A 9 12.49 28.01 18.91
CA ILE A 9 13.27 27.80 20.14
C ILE A 9 12.64 26.67 20.94
N GLY A 10 13.36 25.56 21.07
CA GLY A 10 12.91 24.37 21.80
C GLY A 10 11.66 23.73 21.18
N THR A 11 10.97 22.92 21.97
CA THR A 11 9.68 22.30 21.61
C THR A 11 8.55 22.89 22.44
N ILE A 12 7.30 22.65 22.04
CA ILE A 12 6.14 23.03 22.87
C ILE A 12 6.24 22.42 24.28
N TYR A 13 6.72 21.17 24.37
CA TYR A 13 6.88 20.44 25.62
C TYR A 13 7.93 21.10 26.53
N THR A 14 9.13 21.39 26.02
CA THR A 14 10.19 22.02 26.83
C THR A 14 9.79 23.42 27.27
N ARG A 15 9.07 24.17 26.43
CA ARG A 15 8.60 25.52 26.76
C ARG A 15 7.53 25.50 27.85
N VAL A 16 6.53 24.64 27.75
CA VAL A 16 5.50 24.48 28.80
C VAL A 16 6.10 23.94 30.09
N SER A 17 6.97 22.93 30.01
CA SER A 17 7.72 22.41 31.16
C SER A 17 8.50 23.50 31.89
N SER A 18 9.14 24.40 31.15
CA SER A 18 9.93 25.49 31.74
C SER A 18 9.04 26.54 32.40
N LEU A 19 7.89 26.87 31.79
CA LEU A 19 6.91 27.78 32.39
C LEU A 19 6.33 27.24 33.69
N LEU A 20 6.06 25.93 33.75
CA LEU A 20 5.63 25.25 34.98
C LEU A 20 6.74 25.28 36.05
N LYS A 21 7.97 24.91 35.69
CA LYS A 21 9.13 24.91 36.60
C LYS A 21 9.45 26.30 37.18
N CYS A 22 9.32 27.35 36.36
CA CYS A 22 9.53 28.73 36.80
C CYS A 22 8.31 29.33 37.51
N LYS A 23 7.23 28.55 37.74
CA LYS A 23 5.95 29.02 38.32
C LYS A 23 5.29 30.17 37.56
N ALA A 24 5.64 30.34 36.29
CA ALA A 24 5.01 31.31 35.39
C ALA A 24 3.68 30.79 34.83
N LEU A 25 3.48 29.46 34.85
CA LEU A 25 2.23 28.75 34.61
C LEU A 25 1.84 28.00 35.90
N LYS A 26 0.59 28.13 36.34
CA LYS A 26 0.08 27.38 37.49
C LYS A 26 -0.09 25.91 37.11
N GLU A 27 0.03 25.01 38.09
CA GLU A 27 -0.21 23.57 37.87
C GLU A 27 -1.65 23.28 37.42
N GLU A 28 -2.63 24.04 37.94
CA GLU A 28 -4.03 23.99 37.51
C GLU A 28 -4.23 24.38 36.04
N ASP A 29 -3.34 25.23 35.51
CA ASP A 29 -3.34 25.68 34.12
C ASP A 29 -2.50 24.76 33.21
N MET A 30 -2.03 23.61 33.73
CA MET A 30 -1.27 22.64 32.93
C MET A 30 -2.13 22.12 31.78
N PRO A 31 -1.64 22.18 30.53
CA PRO A 31 -2.40 21.65 29.40
C PRO A 31 -2.65 20.14 29.53
N VAL A 32 -3.88 19.71 29.23
CA VAL A 32 -4.29 18.29 29.31
C VAL A 32 -3.36 17.35 28.51
N TRP A 33 -2.83 17.81 27.38
CA TRP A 33 -1.94 17.01 26.54
C TRP A 33 -0.58 16.74 27.18
N MET A 34 -0.17 17.49 28.21
CA MET A 34 1.15 17.38 28.84
C MET A 34 1.36 15.99 29.46
N ALA A 35 0.38 15.50 30.21
CA ALA A 35 0.41 14.16 30.81
C ALA A 35 0.48 13.05 29.74
N ILE A 36 -0.21 13.23 28.61
CA ILE A 36 -0.17 12.30 27.48
C ILE A 36 1.22 12.30 26.84
N TYR A 37 1.84 13.47 26.67
CA TYR A 37 3.18 13.60 26.12
C TYR A 37 4.24 12.98 27.04
N GLU A 38 4.12 13.13 28.36
CA GLU A 38 5.02 12.52 29.34
C GLU A 38 4.90 11.00 29.38
N ALA A 39 3.66 10.47 29.30
CA ALA A 39 3.41 9.04 29.28
C ALA A 39 3.84 8.39 27.94
N PHE A 40 3.60 9.07 26.82
CA PHE A 40 3.83 8.56 25.47
C PHE A 40 4.59 9.58 24.62
N PRO A 41 5.88 9.83 24.93
CA PRO A 41 6.66 10.81 24.18
C PRO A 41 6.87 10.36 22.73
N PRO A 42 6.91 11.30 21.76
CA PRO A 42 7.15 10.95 20.37
C PRO A 42 8.57 10.39 20.21
N LYS A 43 8.75 9.45 19.26
CA LYS A 43 10.07 8.86 18.94
C LYS A 43 11.14 9.92 18.64
N TYR A 44 10.74 11.03 18.05
CA TYR A 44 11.61 12.15 17.73
C TYR A 44 10.96 13.45 18.18
N GLU A 45 11.73 14.28 18.88
CA GLU A 45 11.23 15.59 19.30
C GLU A 45 10.89 16.49 18.11
N PRO A 46 9.78 17.25 18.17
CA PRO A 46 9.34 18.16 17.12
C PRO A 46 10.16 19.47 17.17
N ARG A 47 11.48 19.38 16.95
CA ARG A 47 12.35 20.55 16.90
C ARG A 47 12.26 21.25 15.54
N PHE A 48 12.35 22.57 15.55
CA PHE A 48 12.35 23.40 14.35
C PHE A 48 13.53 23.10 13.41
N ASP A 49 14.70 22.81 13.99
CA ASP A 49 15.95 22.55 13.27
C ASP A 49 16.12 21.08 12.82
N ARG A 50 15.09 20.24 13.01
CA ARG A 50 15.16 18.82 12.69
C ARG A 50 15.29 18.61 11.17
N ARG A 51 16.49 18.20 10.75
CA ARG A 51 16.74 17.75 9.38
C ARG A 51 16.25 16.32 9.21
N LEU A 52 15.43 16.08 8.19
CA LEU A 52 15.06 14.71 7.80
C LEU A 52 16.31 13.99 7.26
N PRO A 53 16.54 12.73 7.64
CA PRO A 53 17.62 11.96 7.05
C PRO A 53 17.34 11.80 5.55
N LYS A 54 18.32 12.15 4.72
CA LYS A 54 18.28 11.81 3.29
C LYS A 54 18.43 10.30 3.20
N LYS A 55 17.35 9.61 2.81
CA LYS A 55 17.36 8.17 2.58
C LYS A 55 17.20 7.93 1.10
N ASP A 56 18.07 7.09 0.54
CA ASP A 56 17.91 6.63 -0.83
C ASP A 56 16.70 5.70 -0.90
N ILE A 57 15.71 6.10 -1.68
CA ILE A 57 14.48 5.33 -1.89
C ILE A 57 14.78 4.25 -2.92
N LYS A 58 14.64 2.99 -2.53
CA LYS A 58 14.83 1.84 -3.43
C LYS A 58 13.51 1.48 -4.10
N PRO A 59 13.50 1.15 -5.40
CA PRO A 59 12.32 0.60 -6.05
C PRO A 59 11.97 -0.77 -5.42
N ILE A 60 10.68 -1.05 -5.29
CA ILE A 60 10.17 -2.31 -4.75
C ILE A 60 9.78 -3.19 -5.92
N PHE A 61 10.50 -4.29 -6.11
CA PHE A 61 10.20 -5.32 -7.10
C PHE A 61 10.02 -6.66 -6.41
N TYR A 62 9.08 -7.44 -6.90
CA TYR A 62 8.82 -8.79 -6.44
C TYR A 62 9.17 -9.82 -7.52
N ILE A 63 9.38 -11.07 -7.10
CA ILE A 63 9.80 -12.15 -8.02
C ILE A 63 8.74 -12.38 -9.09
N GLU A 64 7.48 -12.26 -8.71
CA GLU A 64 6.37 -12.46 -9.64
C GLU A 64 6.21 -11.33 -10.67
N ASP A 65 6.88 -10.18 -10.49
CA ASP A 65 6.85 -9.09 -11.47
C ASP A 65 7.47 -9.53 -12.80
N LEU A 66 8.42 -10.48 -12.78
CA LEU A 66 8.98 -11.08 -14.00
C LEU A 66 7.89 -11.76 -14.83
N ILE A 67 6.99 -12.50 -14.16
CA ILE A 67 5.88 -13.22 -14.80
C ILE A 67 4.77 -12.26 -15.19
N ARG A 68 4.47 -11.24 -14.35
CA ARG A 68 3.52 -10.18 -14.69
C ARG A 68 3.95 -9.47 -15.97
N VAL A 69 5.22 -9.05 -16.07
CA VAL A 69 5.75 -8.37 -17.27
C VAL A 69 5.62 -9.25 -18.50
N ARG A 70 5.95 -10.54 -18.41
CA ARG A 70 5.81 -11.49 -19.53
C ARG A 70 4.35 -11.60 -19.97
N PHE A 71 3.43 -11.77 -19.02
CA PHE A 71 1.99 -11.80 -19.30
C PHE A 71 1.47 -10.52 -19.97
N TYR A 72 1.88 -9.35 -19.48
CA TYR A 72 1.48 -8.07 -20.09
C TYR A 72 2.06 -7.87 -21.51
N LYS A 73 3.23 -8.44 -21.81
CA LYS A 73 3.81 -8.40 -23.16
C LYS A 73 3.07 -9.33 -24.14
N ASP A 74 2.69 -10.51 -23.68
CA ASP A 74 2.07 -11.53 -24.52
C ASP A 74 0.56 -11.32 -24.72
N GLN A 75 -0.09 -10.54 -23.86
CA GLN A 75 -1.53 -10.27 -23.92
C GLN A 75 -1.85 -8.92 -24.57
N ARG A 76 -2.66 -8.96 -25.63
CA ARG A 76 -3.15 -7.74 -26.31
C ARG A 76 -4.26 -7.02 -25.55
N PHE A 77 -5.07 -7.77 -24.80
CA PHE A 77 -6.22 -7.24 -24.07
C PHE A 77 -6.25 -7.81 -22.66
N ILE A 78 -6.39 -6.93 -21.66
CA ILE A 78 -6.50 -7.29 -20.25
C ILE A 78 -7.73 -6.55 -19.70
N PRO A 79 -8.68 -7.26 -19.06
CA PRO A 79 -9.89 -6.64 -18.58
C PRO A 79 -9.59 -5.66 -17.44
N ALA A 80 -10.37 -4.58 -17.38
CA ALA A 80 -10.30 -3.60 -16.30
C ALA A 80 -10.54 -4.27 -14.94
N THR A 81 -9.76 -3.87 -13.95
CA THR A 81 -9.89 -4.35 -12.56
C THR A 81 -10.51 -3.26 -11.70
N ASN A 82 -11.44 -3.63 -10.84
CA ASN A 82 -12.04 -2.71 -9.88
C ASN A 82 -11.13 -2.57 -8.66
N LEU A 83 -10.42 -1.44 -8.54
CA LEU A 83 -9.52 -1.15 -7.42
C LEU A 83 -10.25 -0.79 -6.11
N ALA A 84 -11.56 -0.55 -6.14
CA ALA A 84 -12.35 -0.25 -4.95
C ALA A 84 -12.78 -1.51 -4.18
N LYS A 85 -12.65 -2.71 -4.78
CA LYS A 85 -12.99 -3.98 -4.15
C LYS A 85 -11.73 -4.80 -3.89
N GLU A 86 -11.42 -5.05 -2.63
CA GLU A 86 -10.23 -5.82 -2.23
C GLU A 86 -10.35 -7.31 -2.60
N ASP A 87 -11.56 -7.87 -2.59
CA ASP A 87 -11.80 -9.30 -2.86
C ASP A 87 -11.68 -9.67 -4.35
N VAL A 88 -11.66 -8.69 -5.25
CA VAL A 88 -11.67 -8.95 -6.69
C VAL A 88 -10.26 -9.08 -7.22
N LYS A 89 -9.86 -10.31 -7.51
CA LYS A 89 -8.56 -10.60 -8.14
C LYS A 89 -8.52 -10.12 -9.58
N SER A 90 -7.46 -9.40 -9.94
CA SER A 90 -7.18 -8.98 -11.32
C SER A 90 -6.96 -10.18 -12.24
N ALA A 91 -7.07 -9.97 -13.55
CA ALA A 91 -6.78 -11.01 -14.54
C ALA A 91 -5.35 -11.55 -14.40
N THR A 92 -4.37 -10.67 -14.21
CA THR A 92 -2.97 -11.03 -13.98
C THR A 92 -2.79 -11.81 -12.68
N GLN A 93 -3.51 -11.46 -11.61
CA GLN A 93 -3.43 -12.21 -10.34
C GLN A 93 -4.04 -13.61 -10.48
N ASN A 94 -5.16 -13.76 -11.19
CA ASN A 94 -5.72 -15.07 -11.49
C ASN A 94 -4.79 -15.92 -12.35
N PHE A 95 -4.13 -15.30 -13.33
CA PHE A 95 -3.11 -15.96 -14.14
C PHE A 95 -1.93 -16.44 -13.30
N LEU A 96 -1.42 -15.58 -12.41
CA LEU A 96 -0.32 -15.90 -11.52
C LEU A 96 -0.64 -17.09 -10.61
N ILE A 97 -1.85 -17.14 -10.05
CA ILE A 97 -2.29 -18.29 -9.25
C ILE A 97 -2.26 -19.58 -10.08
N MET A 98 -2.74 -19.55 -11.33
CA MET A 98 -2.69 -20.70 -12.24
C MET A 98 -1.25 -21.12 -12.55
N TYR A 99 -0.38 -20.15 -12.83
CA TYR A 99 1.04 -20.39 -13.06
C TYR A 99 1.72 -21.03 -11.83
N GLU A 100 1.47 -20.51 -10.63
CA GLU A 100 2.03 -21.06 -9.40
C GLU A 100 1.52 -22.48 -9.11
N THR A 101 0.25 -22.78 -9.39
CA THR A 101 -0.28 -24.15 -9.24
C THR A 101 0.44 -25.12 -10.18
N ILE A 102 0.68 -24.73 -11.44
CA ILE A 102 1.40 -25.58 -12.40
C ILE A 102 2.89 -25.68 -12.01
N ARG A 103 3.50 -24.60 -11.54
CA ARG A 103 4.89 -24.61 -11.07
C ARG A 103 5.09 -25.56 -9.88
N LYS A 104 4.11 -25.64 -8.97
CA LYS A 104 4.12 -26.59 -7.83
C LYS A 104 4.05 -28.05 -8.28
N GLU A 105 3.51 -28.35 -9.46
CA GLU A 105 3.52 -29.69 -10.05
C GLU A 105 4.92 -30.12 -10.55
N GLY A 106 5.93 -29.24 -10.48
CA GLY A 106 7.34 -29.57 -10.79
C GLY A 106 7.78 -29.22 -12.21
N PHE A 107 6.99 -28.45 -12.96
CA PHE A 107 7.34 -28.00 -14.30
C PHE A 107 8.41 -26.90 -14.28
N SER A 108 9.21 -26.80 -15.34
CA SER A 108 10.14 -25.69 -15.55
C SER A 108 9.40 -24.36 -15.69
N GLU A 109 10.04 -23.23 -15.40
CA GLU A 109 9.38 -21.92 -15.45
C GLU A 109 8.74 -21.61 -16.81
N ASP A 110 9.45 -21.91 -17.91
CA ASP A 110 8.93 -21.70 -19.26
C ASP A 110 7.77 -22.63 -19.62
N SER A 111 7.90 -23.93 -19.32
CA SER A 111 6.83 -24.90 -19.61
C SER A 111 5.59 -24.65 -18.77
N ALA A 112 5.76 -24.25 -17.50
CA ALA A 112 4.67 -23.85 -16.63
C ALA A 112 3.97 -22.59 -17.16
N TYR A 113 4.73 -21.61 -17.64
CA TYR A 113 4.18 -20.39 -18.22
C TYR A 113 3.37 -20.67 -19.49
N GLU A 114 3.92 -21.42 -20.45
CA GLU A 114 3.20 -21.77 -21.68
C GLU A 114 1.91 -22.53 -21.40
N ARG A 115 1.94 -23.48 -20.46
CA ARG A 115 0.76 -24.25 -20.08
C ARG A 115 -0.28 -23.37 -19.40
N ALA A 116 0.14 -22.47 -18.51
CA ALA A 116 -0.74 -21.49 -17.87
C ALA A 116 -1.38 -20.56 -18.92
N MET A 117 -0.62 -20.14 -19.93
CA MET A 117 -1.12 -19.29 -21.01
C MET A 117 -2.16 -20.00 -21.87
N ARG A 118 -1.93 -21.26 -22.26
CA ARG A 118 -2.92 -22.06 -23.00
C ARG A 118 -4.24 -22.19 -22.21
N GLN A 119 -4.13 -22.46 -20.91
CA GLN A 119 -5.31 -22.54 -20.03
C GLN A 119 -6.01 -21.18 -19.87
N TYR A 120 -5.25 -20.09 -19.77
CA TYR A 120 -5.79 -18.74 -19.67
C TYR A 120 -6.57 -18.36 -20.94
N THR A 121 -5.98 -18.55 -22.12
CA THR A 121 -6.61 -18.24 -23.40
C THR A 121 -7.91 -19.03 -23.58
N SER A 122 -7.90 -20.33 -23.31
CA SER A 122 -9.10 -21.18 -23.36
C SER A 122 -10.21 -20.67 -22.40
N LYS A 123 -9.86 -20.24 -21.18
CA LYS A 123 -10.82 -19.66 -20.23
C LYS A 123 -11.38 -18.31 -20.71
N VAL A 124 -10.57 -17.48 -21.37
CA VAL A 124 -11.02 -16.20 -21.91
C VAL A 124 -11.96 -16.41 -23.09
N GLU A 125 -11.62 -17.31 -24.02
CA GLU A 125 -12.45 -17.68 -25.16
C GLU A 125 -13.81 -18.24 -24.70
N ALA A 126 -13.81 -19.17 -23.74
CA ALA A 126 -15.04 -19.72 -23.18
C ALA A 126 -15.94 -18.65 -22.55
N LYS A 127 -15.35 -17.70 -21.81
CA LYS A 127 -16.10 -16.57 -21.24
C LYS A 127 -16.66 -15.63 -22.31
N PHE A 128 -15.93 -15.43 -23.40
CA PHE A 128 -16.39 -14.61 -24.52
C PHE A 128 -17.58 -15.26 -25.23
N GLN A 129 -17.51 -16.56 -25.52
CA GLN A 129 -18.63 -17.30 -26.11
C GLN A 129 -19.87 -17.28 -25.22
N ALA A 130 -19.71 -17.55 -23.93
CA ALA A 130 -20.82 -17.51 -22.97
C ALA A 130 -21.49 -16.13 -22.87
N ARG A 131 -20.75 -15.03 -23.02
CA ARG A 131 -21.33 -13.67 -23.06
C ARG A 131 -22.15 -13.45 -24.33
N LYS A 132 -21.60 -13.85 -25.48
CA LYS A 132 -22.28 -13.72 -26.78
C LYS A 132 -23.60 -14.50 -26.83
N GLU A 133 -23.61 -15.71 -26.29
CA GLU A 133 -24.83 -16.55 -26.19
C GLU A 133 -25.89 -15.90 -25.28
N ASN A 134 -25.48 -15.32 -24.15
CA ASN A 134 -26.39 -14.62 -23.24
C ASN A 134 -26.97 -13.32 -23.82
N GLU A 135 -26.21 -12.63 -24.68
CA GLU A 135 -26.70 -11.44 -25.40
C GLU A 135 -27.73 -11.84 -26.46
N LEU A 136 -27.46 -12.87 -27.27
CA LEU A 136 -28.42 -13.38 -28.26
C LEU A 136 -29.74 -13.84 -27.61
N PHE A 137 -29.69 -14.46 -26.44
CA PHE A 137 -30.87 -14.92 -25.71
C PHE A 137 -31.71 -13.79 -25.11
N ARG A 138 -31.11 -12.61 -24.84
CA ARG A 138 -31.83 -11.44 -24.31
C ARG A 138 -32.53 -10.63 -25.39
N ASP A 139 -32.09 -10.75 -26.63
CA ASP A 139 -32.62 -10.04 -27.80
C ASP A 139 -33.68 -10.86 -28.57
N SER A 140 -34.01 -12.08 -28.11
CA SER A 140 -35.07 -12.95 -28.64
C SER A 140 -36.30 -12.98 -27.73
#